data_AF-A0A2N9EGZ8-F1
#
_entry.id   AF-A0A2N9EGZ8-F1
#
_cell.length_a   1.000
_cell.length_b   1.000
_cell.length_c   1.000
_cell.angle_alpha   90.00
_cell.angle_beta   90.00
_cell.angle_gamma   90.00
#
_symmetry.space_group_name_H-M   'P 1'
#
loop_
_entity.id
_entity.type
_entity.pdbx_description
1 polymer ?
#
loop_
_entity_poly.entity_id
_entity_poly.type
_entity_poly.pdbx_seq_one_letter_code
_entity_poly.pdbx_strand_id
1 'polypeptide(L)'
;MPNIGIRKWKKVADSIKQLMYQCVKDKFDLQGDSVDVNKSLNTKFANSLRQHVYRLHTKYKKAKLTHGDEYVRNHPPENVTTENWIELIDKKWTDSDFKEEMLRLEEEHLVDPDAIPLTPEEVSVRVLKPRSGYVKGLGIRPSSSLRTIASSGMSRDDVQRQIAEIKEAANSEIAELKEANKRHEEANKMHEEMIANILEFLSS
;
A
#
# COMPACT_ATOMS: atom_id res chain seq x y z
N MET A 1 -21.35 -27.81 -0.37
CA MET A 1 -20.26 -26.85 -0.72
C MET A 1 -19.11 -27.03 0.28
N PRO A 2 -17.84 -26.81 -0.10
CA PRO A 2 -16.72 -26.89 0.83
C PRO A 2 -16.90 -25.94 2.02
N ASN A 3 -16.30 -26.23 3.18
CA ASN A 3 -16.12 -25.20 4.21
C ASN A 3 -15.28 -24.06 3.61
N ILE A 4 -15.86 -22.86 3.53
CA ILE A 4 -15.32 -21.69 2.82
C ILE A 4 -14.37 -20.89 3.73
N GLY A 5 -14.43 -21.09 5.05
CA GLY A 5 -13.54 -20.50 6.04
C GLY A 5 -12.06 -20.87 5.84
N ILE A 6 -11.77 -21.91 5.07
CA ILE A 6 -10.41 -22.39 4.80
C ILE A 6 -9.64 -21.41 3.88
N ARG A 7 -8.55 -20.81 4.40
CA ARG A 7 -7.72 -19.83 3.65
C ARG A 7 -6.94 -20.42 2.46
N LYS A 8 -6.65 -21.73 2.44
CA LYS A 8 -5.76 -22.37 1.45
C LYS A 8 -6.35 -23.68 0.95
N TRP A 9 -6.41 -23.89 -0.37
CA TRP A 9 -6.87 -25.15 -0.98
C TRP A 9 -6.21 -26.40 -0.40
N LYS A 10 -4.90 -26.32 -0.09
CA LYS A 10 -4.17 -27.44 0.54
C LYS A 10 -4.78 -27.91 1.85
N LYS A 11 -5.41 -27.01 2.62
CA LYS A 11 -6.05 -27.29 3.91
C LYS A 11 -7.50 -27.77 3.80
N VAL A 12 -8.07 -27.80 2.59
CA VAL A 12 -9.42 -28.34 2.37
C VAL A 12 -9.40 -29.84 2.66
N ALA A 13 -10.44 -30.34 3.32
CA ALA A 13 -10.55 -31.76 3.63
C ALA A 13 -10.49 -32.62 2.37
N ASP A 14 -9.75 -33.72 2.41
CA ASP A 14 -9.53 -34.55 1.23
C ASP A 14 -10.83 -35.19 0.73
N SER A 15 -11.78 -35.50 1.62
CA SER A 15 -13.12 -35.97 1.23
C SER A 15 -13.83 -35.01 0.25
N ILE A 16 -13.73 -33.70 0.52
CA ILE A 16 -14.30 -32.66 -0.34
C ILE A 16 -13.52 -32.55 -1.65
N LYS A 17 -12.19 -32.61 -1.58
CA LYS A 17 -11.36 -32.58 -2.80
C LYS A 17 -11.71 -33.75 -3.71
N GLN A 18 -11.81 -34.97 -3.17
CA GLN A 18 -12.14 -36.18 -3.91
C GLN A 18 -13.51 -36.08 -4.59
N LEU A 19 -14.54 -35.56 -3.90
CA LEU A 19 -15.84 -35.28 -4.52
C LEU A 19 -15.72 -34.34 -5.73
N MET A 20 -14.93 -33.27 -5.60
CA MET A 20 -14.72 -32.33 -6.72
C MET A 20 -13.96 -32.97 -7.88
N TYR A 21 -12.97 -33.82 -7.60
CA TYR A 21 -12.30 -34.62 -8.63
C TYR A 21 -13.28 -35.54 -9.36
N GLN A 22 -14.11 -36.25 -8.60
CA GLN A 22 -15.10 -37.16 -9.16
C GLN A 22 -16.11 -36.41 -10.05
N CYS A 23 -16.66 -35.29 -9.59
CA CYS A 23 -17.58 -34.48 -10.40
C CYS A 23 -16.97 -33.99 -11.73
N VAL A 24 -15.65 -33.77 -11.78
CA VAL A 24 -14.99 -33.40 -13.05
C VAL A 24 -14.80 -34.64 -13.92
N LYS A 25 -14.38 -35.76 -13.35
CA LYS A 25 -14.23 -37.03 -14.10
C LYS A 25 -15.56 -37.53 -14.68
N ASP A 26 -16.65 -37.33 -13.95
CA ASP A 26 -17.99 -37.75 -14.40
C ASP A 26 -18.51 -36.89 -15.56
N LYS A 27 -18.04 -35.64 -15.67
CA LYS A 27 -18.51 -34.69 -16.69
C LYS A 27 -17.59 -34.59 -17.90
N PHE A 28 -16.33 -35.00 -17.76
CA PHE A 28 -15.29 -34.78 -18.76
C PHE A 28 -14.40 -36.01 -18.89
N ASP A 29 -14.13 -36.42 -20.12
CA ASP A 29 -13.12 -37.42 -20.45
C ASP A 29 -11.72 -36.81 -20.33
N LEU A 30 -11.12 -36.93 -19.15
CA LEU A 30 -9.79 -36.39 -18.88
C LEU A 30 -8.71 -37.26 -19.53
N GLN A 31 -8.07 -36.74 -20.58
CA GLN A 31 -6.92 -37.38 -21.23
C GLN A 31 -5.59 -36.81 -20.72
N GLY A 32 -4.53 -37.62 -20.76
CA GLY A 32 -3.16 -37.23 -20.43
C GLY A 32 -2.60 -37.89 -19.17
N ASP A 33 -1.39 -37.49 -18.79
CA ASP A 33 -0.74 -38.01 -17.59
C ASP A 33 -1.50 -37.60 -16.32
N SER A 34 -1.73 -38.60 -15.45
CA SER A 34 -2.55 -38.42 -14.25
C SER A 34 -1.97 -37.38 -13.28
N VAL A 35 -0.65 -37.22 -13.21
CA VAL A 35 0.01 -36.26 -12.31
C VAL A 35 -0.24 -34.84 -12.80
N ASP A 36 -0.07 -34.61 -14.11
CA ASP A 36 -0.28 -33.30 -14.72
C ASP A 36 -1.74 -32.88 -14.73
N VAL A 37 -2.65 -33.83 -14.99
CA VAL A 37 -4.10 -33.61 -14.88
C VAL A 37 -4.47 -33.20 -13.46
N ASN A 38 -4.03 -33.95 -12.45
CA ASN A 38 -4.33 -33.66 -11.05
C ASN A 38 -3.73 -32.31 -10.58
N LYS A 39 -2.52 -31.97 -11.03
CA LYS A 39 -1.90 -30.66 -10.74
C LYS A 39 -2.70 -29.50 -11.34
N SER A 40 -3.18 -29.68 -12.57
CA SER A 40 -4.01 -28.70 -13.27
C SER A 40 -5.35 -28.50 -12.57
N LEU A 41 -6.02 -29.59 -12.20
CA LEU A 41 -7.28 -29.55 -11.44
C LEU A 41 -7.12 -28.88 -10.07
N ASN A 42 -6.09 -29.25 -9.30
CA ASN A 42 -5.77 -28.58 -8.03
C ASN A 42 -5.63 -27.06 -8.19
N THR A 43 -4.95 -26.63 -9.25
CA THR A 43 -4.75 -25.20 -9.54
C THR A 43 -6.07 -24.52 -9.86
N LYS A 44 -6.92 -25.14 -10.69
CA LYS A 44 -8.24 -24.62 -11.02
C LYS A 44 -9.15 -24.54 -9.79
N PHE A 45 -9.18 -25.58 -8.95
CA PHE A 45 -9.97 -25.58 -7.72
C PHE A 45 -9.48 -24.51 -6.74
N ALA A 46 -8.17 -24.39 -6.55
CA ALA A 46 -7.59 -23.36 -5.69
C ALA A 46 -7.93 -21.94 -6.16
N ASN A 47 -7.86 -21.69 -7.47
CA ASN A 47 -8.22 -20.40 -8.04
C ASN A 47 -9.73 -20.13 -7.94
N SER A 48 -10.57 -21.13 -8.21
CA SER A 48 -12.02 -21.02 -8.07
C SER A 48 -12.43 -20.66 -6.64
N LEU A 49 -11.86 -21.35 -5.64
CA LEU A 49 -12.07 -21.03 -4.22
C LEU A 49 -11.65 -19.59 -3.91
N ARG A 50 -10.45 -19.18 -4.35
CA ARG A 50 -9.95 -17.82 -4.13
C ARG A 50 -10.90 -16.77 -4.71
N GLN A 51 -11.34 -16.96 -5.95
CA GLN A 51 -12.23 -16.03 -6.63
C GLN A 51 -13.61 -15.99 -5.98
N HIS A 52 -14.12 -17.13 -5.55
CA HIS A 52 -15.38 -17.21 -4.82
C HIS A 52 -15.31 -16.39 -3.52
N VAL A 53 -14.28 -16.60 -2.69
CA VAL A 53 -14.13 -15.82 -1.46
C VAL A 53 -13.91 -14.33 -1.75
N TYR A 54 -13.15 -13.98 -2.79
CA TYR A 54 -12.96 -12.59 -3.18
C TYR A 54 -14.30 -11.91 -3.51
N ARG A 55 -15.15 -12.55 -4.32
CA ARG A 55 -16.49 -12.04 -4.65
C ARG A 55 -17.37 -11.87 -3.41
N LEU A 56 -17.29 -12.79 -2.45
CA LEU A 56 -18.01 -12.68 -1.18
C LEU A 56 -17.51 -11.49 -0.35
N HIS A 57 -16.20 -11.29 -0.29
CA HIS A 57 -15.59 -10.15 0.40
C HIS A 57 -15.99 -8.80 -0.22
N THR A 58 -16.08 -8.71 -1.56
CA THR A 58 -16.57 -7.51 -2.23
C THR A 58 -18.03 -7.21 -1.85
N LYS A 59 -18.89 -8.24 -1.78
CA LYS A 59 -20.28 -8.08 -1.31
C LYS A 59 -20.33 -7.63 0.15
N TYR A 60 -19.53 -8.24 1.02
CA TYR A 60 -19.38 -7.86 2.43
C TYR A 60 -19.02 -6.37 2.56
N LYS A 61 -17.95 -5.91 1.89
CA LYS A 61 -17.51 -4.51 1.97
C LYS A 61 -18.57 -3.53 1.47
N LYS A 62 -19.27 -3.85 0.37
CA LYS A 62 -20.36 -3.02 -0.13
C LYS A 62 -21.51 -2.95 0.87
N ALA A 63 -21.94 -4.09 1.40
CA ALA A 63 -23.07 -4.15 2.32
C ALA A 63 -22.73 -3.48 3.68
N LYS A 64 -21.48 -3.62 4.16
CA LYS A 64 -20.99 -3.00 5.40
C LYS A 64 -21.05 -1.48 5.29
N LEU A 65 -20.63 -0.95 4.14
CA LEU A 65 -20.68 0.48 3.86
C LEU A 65 -22.12 1.02 3.78
N THR A 66 -23.07 0.25 3.26
CA THR A 66 -24.45 0.72 3.03
C THR A 66 -25.37 0.54 4.24
N HIS A 67 -25.21 -0.55 5.00
CA HIS A 67 -26.17 -0.96 6.04
C HIS A 67 -25.55 -1.14 7.43
N GLY A 68 -24.22 -1.02 7.57
CA GLY A 68 -23.52 -1.23 8.84
C GLY A 68 -23.22 -2.70 9.16
N ASP A 69 -22.37 -2.93 10.15
CA ASP A 69 -21.80 -4.24 10.47
C ASP A 69 -22.84 -5.27 10.96
N GLU A 70 -23.76 -4.85 11.83
CA GLU A 70 -24.77 -5.73 12.43
C GLU A 70 -25.72 -6.33 11.38
N TYR A 71 -26.14 -5.52 10.41
CA TYR A 71 -27.00 -5.96 9.32
C TYR A 71 -26.30 -7.03 8.47
N VAL A 72 -25.07 -6.77 8.05
CA VAL A 72 -24.34 -7.66 7.12
C VAL A 72 -24.07 -9.03 7.74
N ARG A 73 -23.81 -9.07 9.05
CA ARG A 73 -23.59 -10.31 9.78
C ARG A 73 -24.81 -11.24 9.72
N ASN A 74 -26.01 -10.67 9.76
CA ASN A 74 -27.27 -11.41 9.77
C ASN A 74 -27.86 -11.68 8.37
N HIS A 75 -27.26 -11.13 7.31
CA HIS A 75 -27.75 -11.28 5.93
C HIS A 75 -26.71 -11.97 5.03
N PRO A 76 -26.47 -13.28 5.20
CA PRO A 76 -25.57 -14.03 4.35
C PRO A 76 -26.10 -14.10 2.90
N PRO A 77 -25.22 -14.13 1.89
CA PRO A 77 -25.62 -14.40 0.51
C PRO A 77 -26.27 -15.78 0.36
N GLU A 78 -27.29 -15.91 -0.50
CA GLU A 78 -28.11 -17.12 -0.71
C GLU A 78 -27.31 -18.42 -0.91
N ASN A 79 -26.10 -18.34 -1.48
CA ASN A 79 -25.26 -19.49 -1.75
C ASN A 79 -24.22 -19.81 -0.65
N VAL A 80 -24.33 -19.20 0.53
CA VAL A 80 -23.41 -19.35 1.66
C VAL A 80 -24.22 -19.62 2.93
N THR A 81 -23.83 -20.63 3.70
CA THR A 81 -24.48 -20.88 5.00
C THR A 81 -24.10 -19.81 6.01
N THR A 82 -24.98 -19.53 6.95
CA THR A 82 -24.77 -18.52 7.99
C THR A 82 -23.48 -18.78 8.78
N GLU A 83 -23.17 -20.03 9.11
CA GLU A 83 -21.95 -20.40 9.85
C GLU A 83 -20.69 -20.08 9.04
N ASN A 84 -20.67 -20.43 7.74
CA ASN A 84 -19.54 -20.13 6.87
C ASN A 84 -19.38 -18.61 6.67
N TRP A 85 -20.48 -17.87 6.60
CA TRP A 85 -20.47 -16.42 6.47
C TRP A 85 -19.86 -15.74 7.70
N ILE A 86 -20.33 -16.12 8.89
CA ILE A 86 -19.80 -15.63 10.16
C ILE A 86 -18.31 -16.00 10.30
N GLU A 87 -17.94 -17.24 9.98
CA GLU A 87 -16.55 -17.68 10.05
C GLU A 87 -15.63 -16.87 9.11
N LEU A 88 -16.11 -16.51 7.91
CA LEU A 88 -15.37 -15.66 6.98
C LEU A 88 -15.20 -14.23 7.51
N ILE A 89 -16.24 -13.65 8.10
CA ILE A 89 -16.17 -12.32 8.71
C ILE A 89 -15.14 -12.36 9.84
N ASP A 90 -15.37 -13.17 10.86
CA ASP A 90 -14.60 -13.17 12.10
C ASP A 90 -13.14 -13.59 11.89
N LYS A 91 -12.91 -14.69 11.17
CA LYS A 91 -11.56 -15.28 11.07
C LYS A 91 -10.75 -14.79 9.89
N LYS A 92 -11.35 -14.09 8.92
CA LYS A 92 -10.67 -13.78 7.65
C LYS A 92 -10.73 -12.32 7.25
N TRP A 93 -11.81 -11.61 7.53
CA TRP A 93 -11.98 -10.22 7.09
C TRP A 93 -11.76 -9.24 8.24
N THR A 94 -12.29 -9.52 9.43
CA THR A 94 -12.09 -8.69 10.64
C THR A 94 -10.64 -8.72 11.12
N ASP A 95 -9.97 -9.88 11.09
CA ASP A 95 -8.53 -10.01 11.40
C ASP A 95 -7.60 -9.30 10.39
N SER A 96 -8.11 -8.88 9.22
CA SER A 96 -7.29 -8.49 8.07
C SER A 96 -7.43 -7.03 7.64
N ASP A 97 -8.28 -6.21 8.28
CA ASP A 97 -8.42 -4.80 7.88
C ASP A 97 -7.24 -3.98 8.45
N PHE A 98 -6.11 -4.09 7.78
CA PHE A 98 -4.92 -3.24 7.93
C PHE A 98 -5.25 -1.73 7.92
N LYS A 99 -6.38 -1.34 7.30
CA LYS A 99 -6.87 0.04 7.31
C LYS A 99 -7.40 0.46 8.68
N GLU A 100 -8.02 -0.47 9.40
CA GLU A 100 -8.50 -0.25 10.77
C GLU A 100 -7.32 -0.17 11.73
N GLU A 101 -6.27 -0.98 11.50
CA GLU A 101 -4.99 -0.84 12.21
C GLU A 101 -4.30 0.50 11.91
N MET A 102 -4.33 0.95 10.65
CA MET A 102 -3.79 2.26 10.24
C MET A 102 -4.54 3.41 10.94
N LEU A 103 -5.87 3.36 10.94
CA LEU A 103 -6.73 4.33 11.63
C LEU A 103 -6.53 4.31 13.15
N ARG A 104 -6.41 3.12 13.76
CA ARG A 104 -6.14 3.00 15.20
C ARG A 104 -4.78 3.59 15.57
N LEU A 105 -3.75 3.36 14.76
CA LEU A 105 -2.41 3.93 14.98
C LEU A 105 -2.37 5.44 14.75
N GLU A 106 -3.19 5.98 13.85
CA GLU A 106 -3.37 7.42 13.69
C GLU A 106 -4.07 8.00 14.93
N GLU A 107 -5.13 7.35 15.43
CA GLU A 107 -5.91 7.80 16.59
C GLU A 107 -5.14 7.69 17.93
N GLU A 108 -4.35 6.62 18.12
CA GLU A 108 -3.49 6.43 19.30
C GLU A 108 -2.40 7.52 19.43
N HIS A 109 -1.84 8.03 18.32
CA HIS A 109 -0.84 9.11 18.36
C HIS A 109 -1.46 10.50 18.58
N LEU A 110 -2.79 10.66 18.46
CA LEU A 110 -3.48 11.92 18.75
C LEU A 110 -3.81 12.10 20.24
N VAL A 111 -3.56 11.08 21.08
CA VAL A 111 -3.84 11.11 22.53
C VAL A 111 -2.81 11.95 23.29
N ASP A 112 -1.61 12.15 22.75
CA ASP A 112 -0.55 12.93 23.37
C ASP A 112 -0.33 14.27 22.62
N PRO A 113 -0.73 15.42 23.20
CA PRO A 113 -0.71 16.71 22.51
C PRO A 113 0.71 17.23 22.20
N ASP A 114 1.74 16.66 22.83
CA ASP A 114 3.15 17.02 22.60
C ASP A 114 3.89 16.03 21.66
N ALA A 115 3.21 14.98 21.17
CA ALA A 115 3.81 14.01 20.26
C ALA A 115 3.76 14.49 18.80
N ILE A 116 4.88 14.37 18.08
CA ILE A 116 4.94 14.63 16.64
C ILE A 116 4.01 13.62 15.94
N PRO A 117 2.97 14.06 15.21
CA PRO A 117 2.08 13.16 14.50
C PRO A 117 2.88 12.34 13.50
N LEU A 118 2.71 11.02 13.53
CA LEU A 118 3.33 10.14 12.54
C LEU A 118 2.86 10.54 11.14
N THR A 119 3.80 10.64 10.21
CA THR A 119 3.46 10.87 8.81
C THR A 119 2.73 9.64 8.23
N PRO A 120 1.82 9.82 7.25
CA PRO A 120 1.12 8.70 6.61
C PRO A 120 2.06 7.60 6.07
N GLU A 121 3.27 7.98 5.68
CA GLU A 121 4.36 7.11 5.26
C GLU A 121 4.87 6.23 6.42
N GLU A 122 5.09 6.80 7.59
CA GLU A 122 5.55 6.08 8.79
C GLU A 122 4.49 5.11 9.32
N VAL A 123 3.22 5.51 9.31
CA VAL A 123 2.10 4.62 9.67
C VAL A 123 2.04 3.46 8.67
N SER A 124 2.14 3.75 7.37
CA SER A 124 2.14 2.73 6.31
C SER A 124 3.29 1.73 6.46
N VAL A 125 4.50 2.17 6.82
CA VAL A 125 5.66 1.29 7.03
C VAL A 125 5.47 0.39 8.25
N ARG A 126 4.91 0.92 9.35
CA ARG A 126 4.62 0.13 10.56
C ARG A 126 3.56 -0.94 10.30
N VAL A 127 2.48 -0.59 9.59
CA VAL A 127 1.36 -1.51 9.28
C VAL A 127 1.77 -2.57 8.25
N LEU A 128 2.41 -2.14 7.15
CA LEU A 128 2.73 -3.03 6.02
C LEU A 128 4.04 -3.82 6.21
N LYS A 129 4.82 -3.47 7.25
CA LYS A 129 6.20 -3.91 7.48
C LYS A 129 7.15 -3.43 6.36
N PRO A 130 8.48 -3.42 6.57
CA PRO A 130 9.42 -3.01 5.54
C PRO A 130 9.20 -3.79 4.24
N ARG A 131 8.85 -3.08 3.16
CA ARG A 131 8.68 -3.70 1.84
C ARG A 131 10.01 -4.30 1.41
N SER A 132 9.98 -5.56 0.97
CA SER A 132 11.06 -6.14 0.18
C SER A 132 11.30 -5.19 -1.02
N GLY A 133 12.55 -4.75 -1.22
CA GLY A 133 12.93 -3.70 -2.18
C GLY A 133 12.64 -4.00 -3.66
N TYR A 134 11.87 -5.04 -3.95
CA TYR A 134 11.45 -5.41 -5.30
C TYR A 134 10.18 -4.63 -5.70
N VAL A 135 10.34 -3.65 -6.59
CA VAL A 135 9.22 -3.03 -7.30
C VAL A 135 9.14 -3.63 -8.71
N LYS A 136 8.03 -4.32 -9.00
CA LYS A 136 7.80 -5.00 -10.28
C LYS A 136 7.77 -3.95 -11.41
N GLY A 137 8.68 -4.08 -12.38
CA GLY A 137 8.82 -3.15 -13.51
C GLY A 137 9.90 -2.07 -13.37
N LEU A 138 10.56 -1.96 -12.21
CA LEU A 138 11.60 -0.94 -11.95
C LEU A 138 13.01 -1.50 -11.72
N GLY A 139 13.26 -2.76 -12.09
CA GLY A 139 14.61 -3.26 -12.37
C GLY A 139 15.61 -3.41 -11.21
N ILE A 140 15.34 -2.93 -9.99
CA ILE A 140 16.31 -3.08 -8.89
C ILE A 140 16.00 -4.33 -8.10
N ARG A 141 16.64 -5.43 -8.52
CA ARG A 141 16.81 -6.62 -7.69
C ARG A 141 18.06 -6.40 -6.83
N PRO A 142 17.96 -6.35 -5.49
CA PRO A 142 19.11 -6.67 -4.65
C PRO A 142 19.39 -8.17 -4.86
N SER A 143 20.22 -8.48 -5.84
CA SER A 143 20.64 -9.85 -6.11
C SER A 143 21.79 -10.16 -5.17
N SER A 144 21.68 -11.25 -4.40
CA SER A 144 22.79 -11.85 -3.65
C SER A 144 23.91 -12.41 -4.54
N SER A 145 23.80 -12.26 -5.87
CA SER A 145 24.81 -12.63 -6.84
C SER A 145 25.13 -11.40 -7.69
N LEU A 146 26.28 -10.78 -7.38
CA LEU A 146 26.93 -9.78 -8.21
C LEU A 146 27.42 -10.47 -9.50
N ARG A 147 26.73 -10.23 -10.60
CA ARG A 147 27.37 -10.23 -11.92
C ARG A 147 27.11 -8.88 -12.55
N THR A 148 28.13 -8.03 -12.46
CA THR A 148 28.22 -6.73 -13.10
C THR A 148 27.97 -6.89 -14.59
N ILE A 149 26.80 -6.47 -15.07
CA ILE A 149 26.62 -6.16 -16.48
C ILE A 149 27.05 -4.70 -16.61
N ALA A 150 28.24 -4.47 -17.15
CA ALA A 150 28.70 -3.15 -17.54
C ALA A 150 27.80 -2.65 -18.68
N SER A 151 26.72 -1.96 -18.31
CA SER A 151 26.14 -0.94 -19.17
C SER A 151 27.19 0.17 -19.28
N SER A 152 27.41 0.70 -20.48
CA SER A 152 28.23 1.89 -20.73
C SER A 152 27.61 3.10 -20.03
N GLY A 153 27.70 3.14 -18.70
CA GLY A 153 27.31 4.25 -17.84
C GLY A 153 28.51 5.15 -17.64
N MET A 154 28.25 6.45 -17.66
CA MET A 154 29.20 7.51 -17.31
C MET A 154 30.09 7.10 -16.14
N SER A 155 31.38 7.42 -16.21
CA SER A 155 32.33 7.07 -15.15
C SER A 155 31.83 7.64 -13.82
N ARG A 156 32.15 6.96 -12.71
CA ARG A 156 31.88 7.48 -11.37
C ARG A 156 32.39 8.92 -11.21
N ASP A 157 33.50 9.23 -11.86
CA ASP A 157 34.12 10.55 -11.86
C ASP A 157 33.29 11.59 -12.63
N ASP A 158 32.58 11.18 -13.70
CA ASP A 158 31.67 12.04 -14.45
C ASP A 158 30.42 12.37 -13.64
N VAL A 159 29.90 11.38 -12.91
CA VAL A 159 28.76 11.58 -12.00
C VAL A 159 29.15 12.51 -10.86
N GLN A 160 30.33 12.32 -10.27
CA GLN A 160 30.82 13.21 -9.20
C GLN A 160 31.03 14.64 -9.69
N ARG A 161 31.51 14.82 -10.94
CA ARG A 161 31.67 16.13 -11.55
C ARG A 161 30.34 16.84 -11.74
N GLN A 162 29.33 16.16 -12.28
CA GLN A 162 27.99 16.74 -12.44
C GLN A 162 27.35 17.10 -11.09
N ILE A 163 27.55 16.26 -10.06
CA ILE A 163 27.06 16.57 -8.70
C ILE A 163 27.72 17.84 -8.15
N ALA A 164 29.02 18.02 -8.38
CA ALA A 164 29.74 19.21 -7.92
C ALA A 164 29.24 20.47 -8.65
N GLU A 165 29.06 20.39 -9.97
CA GLU A 165 28.57 21.50 -10.80
C GLU A 165 27.15 21.92 -10.40
N ILE A 166 26.25 20.96 -10.17
CA ILE A 166 24.88 21.25 -9.69
C ILE A 166 24.91 21.91 -8.30
N LYS A 167 25.79 21.46 -7.40
CA LYS A 167 25.92 22.06 -6.06
C LYS A 167 26.46 23.48 -6.11
N GLU A 168 27.41 23.75 -6.99
CA GLU A 168 27.98 25.09 -7.16
C GLU A 168 26.95 26.06 -7.72
N ALA A 169 26.22 25.66 -8.77
CA ALA A 169 25.15 26.46 -9.35
C ALA A 169 24.06 26.81 -8.31
N ALA A 170 23.59 25.82 -7.54
CA ALA A 170 22.59 26.04 -6.50
C ALA A 170 23.08 26.99 -5.40
N ASN A 171 24.36 26.89 -5.01
CA ASN A 171 24.93 27.78 -3.99
C ASN A 171 25.07 29.23 -4.51
N SER A 172 25.41 29.42 -5.79
CA SER A 172 25.47 30.75 -6.42
C SER A 172 24.09 31.40 -6.45
N GLU A 173 23.05 30.66 -6.87
CA GLU A 173 21.68 31.16 -6.93
C GLU A 173 21.14 31.53 -5.53
N ILE A 174 21.44 30.73 -4.50
CA ILE A 174 21.09 31.03 -3.11
C ILE A 174 21.79 32.32 -2.63
N ALA A 175 23.05 32.55 -3.02
CA ALA A 175 23.78 33.75 -2.63
C ALA A 175 23.18 35.02 -3.26
N GLU A 176 22.84 34.97 -4.55
CA GLU A 176 22.20 36.08 -5.26
C GLU A 176 20.82 36.41 -4.67
N LEU A 177 20.01 35.40 -4.37
CA LEU A 177 18.70 35.59 -3.72
C LEU A 177 18.82 36.23 -2.33
N LYS A 178 19.83 35.83 -1.55
CA LYS A 178 20.09 36.45 -0.24
C LYS A 178 20.49 37.92 -0.35
N GLU A 179 21.32 38.26 -1.34
CA GLU A 179 21.72 39.64 -1.55
C GLU A 179 20.55 40.50 -2.03
N ALA A 180 19.72 39.99 -2.94
CA ALA A 180 18.52 40.67 -3.41
C ALA A 180 17.53 40.93 -2.27
N ASN A 181 17.28 39.95 -1.41
CA ASN A 181 16.42 40.12 -0.23
C ASN A 181 16.97 41.18 0.73
N LYS A 182 18.28 41.19 0.98
CA LYS A 182 18.91 42.19 1.83
C LYS A 182 18.71 43.62 1.29
N ARG A 183 18.90 43.82 -0.03
CA ARG A 183 18.66 45.14 -0.66
C ARG A 183 17.19 45.57 -0.54
N HIS A 184 16.27 44.62 -0.66
CA HIS A 184 14.84 44.89 -0.51
C HIS A 184 14.48 45.27 0.95
N GLU A 185 15.06 44.59 1.94
CA GLU A 185 14.89 44.94 3.36
C GLU A 185 15.46 46.32 3.68
N GLU A 186 16.64 46.66 3.16
CA GLU A 186 17.25 47.99 3.33
C GLU A 186 16.38 49.10 2.68
N ALA A 187 15.82 48.85 1.50
CA ALA A 187 14.89 49.78 0.85
C ALA A 187 13.59 49.98 1.63
N ASN A 188 13.02 48.90 2.18
CA ASN A 188 11.84 48.98 3.03
C ASN A 188 12.12 49.79 4.30
N LYS A 189 13.29 49.59 4.93
CA LYS A 189 13.69 50.36 6.11
C LYS A 189 13.79 51.86 5.80
N MET A 190 14.40 52.24 4.67
CA MET A 190 14.44 53.65 4.25
C MET A 190 13.05 54.24 3.99
N HIS A 191 12.14 53.43 3.44
CA HIS A 191 10.75 53.86 3.22
C HIS A 191 10.02 54.09 4.54
N GLU A 192 10.18 53.20 5.52
CA GLU A 192 9.60 53.35 6.86
C GLU A 192 10.15 54.59 7.59
N GLU A 193 11.46 54.82 7.54
CA GLU A 193 12.08 56.02 8.11
C GLU A 193 11.58 57.31 7.44
N MET A 194 11.40 57.30 6.11
CA MET A 194 10.83 58.41 5.37
C MET A 194 9.37 58.69 5.79
N ILE A 195 8.55 57.65 5.95
CA ILE A 195 7.18 57.78 6.45
C ILE A 195 7.17 58.37 7.87
N ALA A 196 8.02 57.87 8.76
CA ALA A 196 8.11 58.36 10.13
C ALA A 196 8.46 59.86 10.17
N ASN A 197 9.45 60.29 9.38
CA ASN A 197 9.85 61.69 9.28
C ASN A 197 8.72 62.61 8.76
N ILE A 198 7.93 62.15 7.77
CA ILE A 198 6.77 62.91 7.27
C ILE A 198 5.71 63.04 8.35
N LEU A 199 5.43 61.97 9.12
CA LEU A 199 4.46 62.00 10.21
C LEU A 199 4.89 62.94 11.35
N GLU A 200 6.18 62.98 11.69
CA GLU A 200 6.71 63.95 12.67
C GLU A 200 6.57 65.40 12.18
N PHE A 201 6.86 65.65 10.89
CA PHE A 201 6.71 66.98 10.31
C PHE A 201 5.26 67.48 10.30
N LEU A 202 4.28 66.59 10.09
CA LEU A 202 2.85 66.93 10.09
C LEU A 202 2.24 67.05 11.49
N SER A 203 2.95 66.63 12.53
CA SER A 203 2.52 66.71 13.94
C SER A 203 3.19 67.84 14.75
N SER A 204 4.13 68.57 14.13
CA SER A 204 4.73 69.82 14.64
C SER A 204 3.98 71.05 14.14
#